data_AF-A0A7V9FTR3-F1
#
_entry.id   AF-A0A7V9FTR3-F1
#
_cell.length_a   1.000
_cell.length_b   1.000
_cell.length_c   1.000
_cell.angle_alpha   90.00
_cell.angle_beta   90.00
_cell.angle_gamma   90.00
#
_symmetry.space_group_name_H-M   'P 1'
#
loop_
_entity.id
_entity.type
_entity.pdbx_description
1 polymer ?
#
loop_
_entity_poly.entity_id
_entity_poly.type
_entity_poly.pdbx_seq_one_letter_code
_entity_poly.pdbx_strand_id
1 'polypeptide(L)'
;MGARPVTTRRPGAVTLPPGVQAVYGDCDDPTSLDAAFDGIDRAFLMSAQASCSAEHPTHDLHLMRASRLAGERHIVKLSVYSGCAGDYAIGVWNREAEAAVMDSGIDWTSGPPRS
;
A
#
# COMPACT_ATOMS: atom_id res chain seq x y z
N MET A 1 17.79 -14.54 -8.76
CA MET A 1 17.16 -13.28 -8.36
C MET A 1 15.70 -13.39 -8.76
N GLY A 2 14.78 -13.52 -7.79
CA GLY A 2 13.35 -13.72 -8.09
C GLY A 2 12.75 -12.50 -8.77
N ALA A 3 11.68 -12.69 -9.54
CA ALA A 3 10.93 -11.57 -10.12
C ALA A 3 10.35 -10.70 -9.00
N ARG A 4 10.35 -9.38 -9.20
CA ARG A 4 9.76 -8.41 -8.27
C ARG A 4 8.30 -8.15 -8.68
N PRO A 5 7.31 -8.56 -7.90
CA PRO A 5 5.92 -8.34 -8.27
C PRO A 5 5.54 -6.86 -8.18
N VAL A 6 4.63 -6.43 -9.05
CA VAL A 6 3.89 -5.17 -8.94
C VAL A 6 2.41 -5.46 -9.14
N THR A 7 1.57 -4.91 -8.28
CA THR A 7 0.12 -5.13 -8.34
C THR A 7 -0.54 -4.20 -9.36
N THR A 8 -1.51 -4.74 -10.09
CA THR A 8 -2.39 -3.96 -10.96
C THR A 8 -3.69 -4.73 -11.19
N ARG A 9 -4.79 -4.00 -11.37
CA ARG A 9 -6.08 -4.59 -11.77
C ARG A 9 -6.04 -5.17 -13.18
N ARG A 10 -5.04 -4.83 -13.99
CA ARG A 10 -4.91 -5.29 -15.39
C ARG A 10 -3.48 -5.72 -15.73
N PRO A 11 -3.02 -6.91 -15.28
CA PRO A 11 -1.64 -7.36 -15.48
C PRO A 11 -1.22 -7.45 -16.96
N GLY A 12 -2.13 -7.85 -17.85
CA GLY A 12 -1.87 -7.93 -19.29
C GLY A 12 -1.84 -6.59 -20.02
N ALA A 13 -2.12 -5.48 -19.34
CA ALA A 13 -2.19 -4.15 -19.95
C ALA A 13 -0.98 -3.26 -19.62
N VAL A 14 0.05 -3.80 -18.95
CA VAL A 14 1.23 -3.04 -18.54
C VAL A 14 2.49 -3.59 -19.19
N THR A 15 3.37 -2.68 -19.62
CA THR A 15 4.74 -3.02 -20.03
C THR A 15 5.67 -2.65 -18.90
N LEU A 16 6.48 -3.62 -18.44
CA LEU A 16 7.34 -3.49 -17.27
C LEU A 16 8.81 -3.75 -17.64
N PRO A 17 9.76 -3.17 -16.90
CA PRO A 17 11.18 -3.44 -17.12
C PRO A 17 11.52 -4.91 -16.78
N PRO A 18 12.62 -5.45 -17.34
CA PRO A 18 13.08 -6.79 -17.03
C PRO A 18 13.22 -7.02 -15.51
N GLY A 19 12.79 -8.20 -15.05
CA GLY A 19 12.85 -8.59 -13.64
C GLY A 19 11.68 -8.08 -12.77
N VAL A 20 10.70 -7.38 -13.36
CA VAL A 20 9.43 -7.01 -12.70
C VAL A 20 8.28 -7.80 -13.33
N GLN A 21 7.39 -8.33 -12.50
CA GLN A 21 6.24 -9.12 -12.93
C GLN A 21 4.95 -8.42 -12.50
N ALA A 22 4.02 -8.18 -13.43
CA ALA A 22 2.69 -7.74 -13.08
C ALA A 22 1.90 -8.91 -12.47
N VAL A 23 1.30 -8.70 -11.30
CA VAL A 23 0.36 -9.63 -10.67
C VAL A 23 -0.97 -8.94 -10.45
N TYR A 24 -2.05 -9.71 -10.42
CA TYR A 24 -3.36 -9.15 -10.11
C TYR A 24 -3.40 -8.72 -8.64
N GLY A 25 -3.92 -7.53 -8.39
CA GLY A 25 -4.16 -7.00 -7.05
C GLY A 25 -5.10 -5.81 -7.15
N ASP A 26 -6.14 -5.83 -6.32
CA ASP A 26 -7.16 -4.80 -6.22
C ASP A 26 -7.45 -4.52 -4.75
N CYS A 27 -7.43 -3.25 -4.35
CA CYS A 27 -7.75 -2.89 -2.98
C CYS A 27 -9.24 -3.06 -2.66
N ASP A 28 -10.10 -3.16 -3.67
CA ASP A 28 -11.52 -3.52 -3.52
C ASP A 28 -11.74 -5.05 -3.49
N ASP A 29 -10.70 -5.86 -3.73
CA ASP A 29 -10.68 -7.32 -3.53
C ASP A 29 -9.53 -7.70 -2.56
N PRO A 30 -9.77 -7.68 -1.24
CA PRO A 30 -8.74 -7.97 -0.25
C PRO A 30 -8.08 -9.35 -0.38
N THR A 31 -8.78 -10.33 -0.97
CA THR A 31 -8.22 -11.68 -1.16
C THR A 31 -7.19 -11.71 -2.27
N SER A 32 -7.33 -10.85 -3.29
CA SER A 32 -6.30 -10.66 -4.31
C SER A 32 -5.00 -10.11 -3.72
N LEU A 33 -5.08 -9.28 -2.68
CA LEU A 33 -3.92 -8.74 -1.99
C LEU A 33 -3.20 -9.82 -1.17
N ASP A 34 -3.92 -10.73 -0.51
CA ASP A 34 -3.29 -11.86 0.18
C ASP A 34 -2.43 -12.70 -0.77
N ALA A 35 -2.98 -13.01 -1.95
CA ALA A 35 -2.26 -13.77 -2.97
C ALA A 35 -1.06 -12.99 -3.54
N ALA A 36 -1.17 -11.66 -3.68
CA ALA A 36 -0.10 -10.83 -4.20
C ALA A 36 1.05 -10.63 -3.21
N PHE A 37 0.76 -10.72 -1.91
CA PHE A 37 1.72 -10.49 -0.82
C PHE A 37 2.34 -11.79 -0.27
N ASP A 38 1.83 -12.96 -0.65
CA ASP A 38 2.36 -14.25 -0.20
C ASP A 38 3.87 -14.41 -0.52
N GLY A 39 4.65 -14.75 0.50
CA GLY A 39 6.11 -14.90 0.40
C GLY A 39 6.91 -13.61 0.18
N ILE A 40 6.30 -12.43 0.34
CA ILE A 40 6.99 -11.15 0.21
C ILE A 40 7.62 -10.75 1.54
N ASP A 41 8.89 -10.36 1.48
CA ASP A 41 9.66 -9.93 2.66
C ASP A 41 9.55 -8.42 2.93
N ARG A 42 9.26 -7.62 1.88
CA ARG A 42 9.19 -6.16 1.94
C ARG A 42 8.25 -5.60 0.88
N ALA A 43 7.35 -4.68 1.25
CA ALA A 43 6.49 -3.97 0.30
C ALA A 43 6.66 -2.45 0.33
N PHE A 44 6.35 -1.85 -0.82
CA PHE A 44 6.08 -0.42 -0.96
C PHE A 44 4.58 -0.24 -1.13
N LEU A 45 3.93 0.46 -0.20
CA LEU A 45 2.49 0.64 -0.15
C LEU A 45 2.11 2.04 -0.64
N MET A 46 1.21 2.06 -1.62
CA MET A 46 0.61 3.26 -2.18
C MET A 46 -0.82 2.93 -2.62
N SER A 47 -1.78 3.71 -2.14
CA SER A 47 -3.17 3.63 -2.57
C SER A 47 -3.51 4.80 -3.52
N ALA A 48 -4.53 4.60 -4.36
CA ALA A 48 -5.09 5.64 -5.22
C ALA A 48 -6.58 5.84 -4.92
N GLN A 49 -6.97 5.71 -3.65
CA GLN A 49 -8.34 5.87 -3.22
C GLN A 49 -8.72 7.36 -3.27
N ALA A 50 -9.83 7.68 -3.92
CA ALA A 50 -10.35 9.04 -3.90
C ALA A 50 -10.77 9.42 -2.47
N SER A 51 -10.26 10.54 -1.96
CA SER A 51 -10.65 11.03 -0.64
C SER A 51 -12.17 11.25 -0.56
N CYS A 52 -12.76 10.96 0.61
CA CYS A 52 -14.21 10.99 0.86
C CYS A 52 -15.03 9.93 0.09
N SER A 53 -14.41 8.98 -0.61
CA SER A 53 -15.15 7.87 -1.26
C SER A 53 -15.66 6.83 -0.25
N ALA A 54 -15.24 6.93 1.01
CA ALA A 54 -15.60 6.08 2.13
C ALA A 54 -15.48 6.90 3.43
N GLU A 55 -15.73 6.27 4.57
CA GLU A 55 -15.46 6.86 5.89
C GLU A 55 -13.95 6.81 6.22
N HIS A 56 -13.30 5.70 5.88
CA HIS A 56 -11.91 5.38 6.20
C HIS A 56 -11.07 5.11 4.94
N PRO A 57 -9.72 5.18 5.01
CA PRO A 57 -8.82 4.84 3.91
C PRO A 57 -8.73 3.31 3.72
N THR A 58 -9.83 2.69 3.30
CA THR A 58 -9.98 1.24 3.18
C THR A 58 -8.88 0.59 2.34
N HIS A 59 -8.40 1.26 1.29
CA HIS A 59 -7.34 0.71 0.43
C HIS A 59 -6.01 0.56 1.20
N ASP A 60 -5.60 1.58 1.95
CA ASP A 60 -4.40 1.51 2.79
C ASP A 60 -4.55 0.45 3.89
N LEU A 61 -5.73 0.35 4.50
CA LEU A 61 -6.01 -0.64 5.53
C LEU A 61 -5.97 -2.08 4.99
N HIS A 62 -6.47 -2.33 3.77
CA HIS A 62 -6.40 -3.65 3.14
C HIS A 62 -4.97 -4.03 2.75
N LEU A 63 -4.18 -3.09 2.22
CA LEU A 63 -2.76 -3.30 1.96
C LEU A 63 -1.98 -3.63 3.24
N MET A 64 -2.25 -2.90 4.32
CA MET A 64 -1.65 -3.14 5.62
C MET A 64 -2.02 -4.52 6.17
N ARG A 65 -3.30 -4.91 6.07
CA ARG A 65 -3.77 -6.24 6.48
C ARG A 65 -3.08 -7.36 5.71
N ALA A 66 -2.92 -7.22 4.39
CA ALA A 66 -2.20 -8.21 3.57
C ALA A 66 -0.73 -8.33 3.99
N SER A 67 -0.04 -7.20 4.19
CA SER A 67 1.37 -7.18 4.62
C SER A 67 1.56 -7.87 5.98
N ARG A 68 0.63 -7.68 6.92
CA ARG A 68 0.65 -8.35 8.22
C ARG A 68 0.47 -9.86 8.11
N LEU A 69 -0.44 -10.32 7.25
CA LEU A 69 -0.67 -11.75 7.04
C LEU A 69 0.49 -12.44 6.34
N ALA A 70 1.13 -11.76 5.39
CA ALA A 70 2.33 -12.24 4.73
C ALA A 70 3.54 -12.35 5.67
N GLY A 71 3.51 -11.67 6.82
CA GLY A 71 4.62 -11.65 7.77
C GLY A 71 5.81 -10.85 7.24
N GLU A 72 5.55 -9.77 6.51
CA GLU A 72 6.59 -8.91 5.96
C GLU A 72 7.54 -8.40 7.05
N ARG A 73 8.80 -8.22 6.69
CA ARG A 73 9.83 -7.71 7.59
C ARG A 73 9.99 -6.20 7.51
N HIS A 74 9.61 -5.55 6.40
CA HIS A 74 9.76 -4.09 6.26
C HIS A 74 8.75 -3.48 5.28
N ILE A 75 8.07 -2.41 5.69
CA ILE A 75 7.10 -1.67 4.88
C ILE A 75 7.59 -0.25 4.58
N VAL A 76 7.43 0.21 3.34
CA VAL A 76 7.58 1.61 2.97
C VAL A 76 6.21 2.17 2.58
N LYS A 77 5.65 3.09 3.38
CA LYS A 77 4.39 3.76 3.05
C LYS A 77 4.66 5.09 2.36
N LEU A 78 4.11 5.28 1.17
CA LEU A 78 4.05 6.60 0.58
C LEU A 78 3.07 7.46 1.39
N SER A 79 3.61 8.39 2.16
CA SER A 79 2.80 9.32 2.94
C SER A 79 2.57 10.58 2.11
N VAL A 80 1.48 11.30 2.38
CA VAL A 80 1.29 12.63 1.77
C VAL A 80 1.72 13.69 2.76
N TYR A 81 2.49 14.67 2.31
CA TYR A 81 2.71 15.86 3.10
C TYR A 81 1.45 16.72 3.03
N SER A 82 0.52 16.53 3.96
CA SER A 82 -0.53 17.51 4.20
C SER A 82 0.14 18.69 4.90
N GLY A 83 0.60 19.68 4.11
CA GLY A 83 1.30 20.85 4.61
C GLY A 83 0.44 21.73 5.50
N CYS A 84 0.27 21.31 6.76
CA CYS A 84 -0.40 21.91 7.92
C CYS A 84 -1.53 21.03 8.49
N ALA A 85 -1.55 21.00 9.82
CA ALA A 85 -2.54 20.43 10.72
C ALA A 85 -3.99 20.89 10.44
N GLY A 86 -4.61 20.38 9.38
CA GLY A 86 -6.01 20.64 9.03
C GLY A 86 -6.85 19.37 9.00
N ASP A 87 -8.15 19.53 9.22
CA ASP A 87 -9.18 18.46 9.21
C ASP A 87 -9.68 18.12 7.79
N TYR A 88 -8.86 18.36 6.77
CA TYR A 88 -9.19 17.96 5.41
C TYR A 88 -9.18 16.43 5.32
N ALA A 89 -10.15 15.84 4.61
CA ALA A 89 -10.36 14.39 4.57
C ALA A 89 -9.10 13.58 4.21
N ILE A 90 -8.27 14.10 3.32
CA ILE A 90 -6.99 13.45 2.95
C ILE A 90 -5.98 13.42 4.11
N GLY A 91 -5.98 14.43 4.98
CA GLY A 91 -5.13 14.48 6.16
C GLY A 91 -5.60 13.51 7.25
N VAL A 92 -6.91 13.39 7.45
CA VAL A 92 -7.50 12.40 8.37
C VAL A 92 -7.14 10.99 7.91
N TRP A 93 -7.40 10.67 6.65
CA TRP A 93 -7.08 9.38 6.06
C TRP A 93 -5.59 9.06 6.08
N ASN A 94 -4.71 10.04 5.79
CA ASN A 94 -3.28 9.80 5.88
C ASN A 94 -2.85 9.47 7.32
N ARG A 95 -3.41 10.14 8.34
CA ARG A 95 -3.13 9.84 9.75
C ARG A 95 -3.60 8.45 10.14
N GLU A 96 -4.79 8.03 9.70
CA GLU A 96 -5.30 6.68 9.95
C GLU A 96 -4.41 5.60 9.29
N ALA A 97 -4.00 5.83 8.03
CA ALA A 97 -3.09 4.93 7.34
C ALA A 97 -1.68 4.88 7.97
N GLU A 98 -1.17 6.02 8.45
CA GLU A 98 0.09 6.06 9.21
C GLU A 98 -0.01 5.31 10.53
N ALA A 99 -1.09 5.50 11.28
CA ALA A 99 -1.34 4.76 12.53
C ALA A 99 -1.36 3.25 12.28
N ALA A 100 -2.06 2.79 11.24
CA ALA A 100 -2.11 1.38 10.87
C ALA A 100 -0.71 0.78 10.59
N VAL A 101 0.18 1.55 9.95
CA VAL A 101 1.58 1.12 9.73
C VAL A 101 2.38 1.12 11.03
N MET A 102 2.26 2.14 11.86
CA MET A 102 2.99 2.24 13.14
C MET A 102 2.57 1.15 14.13
N ASP A 103 1.28 0.79 14.16
CA ASP A 103 0.71 -0.22 15.05
C ASP A 103 0.84 -1.65 14.49
N SER A 104 1.37 -1.82 13.27
CA SER A 104 1.43 -3.12 12.58
C SER A 104 2.36 -4.12 13.26
N GLY A 105 3.38 -3.65 13.99
CA GLY A 105 4.47 -4.46 14.53
C GLY A 105 5.54 -4.85 13.50
N ILE A 106 5.50 -4.28 12.30
CA ILE A 106 6.48 -4.49 11.21
C ILE A 106 7.44 -3.29 11.15
N ASP A 107 8.71 -3.50 10.82
CA ASP A 107 9.64 -2.38 10.62
C ASP A 107 9.14 -1.49 9.48
N TRP A 108 9.21 -0.16 9.63
CA TRP A 108 8.61 0.74 8.65
C TRP A 108 9.46 1.96 8.31
N THR A 109 9.17 2.51 7.13
CA THR A 109 9.65 3.81 6.69
C THR A 109 8.47 4.59 6.12
N SER A 110 8.22 5.78 6.66
CA SER A 110 7.25 6.73 6.11
C SER A 110 7.98 7.96 5.57
N GLY A 111 7.45 8.54 4.49
CA GLY A 111 7.98 9.78 3.94
C GLY A 111 7.11 10.32 2.82
N PRO A 112 7.14 11.65 2.57
CA PRO A 112 6.47 12.22 1.42
C PRO A 112 7.11 11.72 0.11
N PRO A 113 6.37 11.73 -1.02
CA PRO A 113 6.98 11.55 -2.33
C PRO A 113 8.17 12.51 -2.47
N ARG A 114 9.36 11.97 -2.71
CA ARG A 114 10.51 12.79 -3.06
C ARG A 114 10.44 13.10 -4.55
N SER A 115 10.38 14.38 -4.89
CA SER A 115 10.48 14.92 -6.25
C SER A 115 11.84 14.66 -6.86
#